data_AF-A0A2N5ZSY6-F1
#
_entry.id   AF-A0A2N5ZSY6-F1
#
_cell.length_a   1.000
_cell.length_b   1.000
_cell.length_c   1.000
_cell.angle_alpha   90.00
_cell.angle_beta   90.00
_cell.angle_gamma   90.00
#
_symmetry.space_group_name_H-M   'P 1'
#
loop_
_entity.id
_entity.type
_entity.pdbx_description
1 polymer ?
#
loop_
_entity_poly.entity_id
_entity_poly.type
_entity_poly.pdbx_seq_one_letter_code
_entity_poly.pdbx_strand_id
1 'polypeptide(L)'
;MSTKIIGILIIIIGLGGLFGAAYYVYREMYYVPDEPVVLIDQTEEEEIEVEKEETIIPKNNLLNIPVKTEEGSTEKILERQKESVVISAKDSNQEESTPLVESQLKRTAALFIERFGSYSNQSNFSNISDLKIYMSEGMKVWADDFVQKNNVDRDVSTYYGITTKAISQDVEFIDESAGNVSILVTSLRRETGGDLSEDNSFYQEALVRFVLEKGFWKVSSANWQ
;
A
#
# COMPACT_ATOMS: atom_id res chain seq x y z
N MET A 1 -48.94 -3.98 44.09
CA MET A 1 -48.06 -3.62 42.96
C MET A 1 -48.83 -3.86 41.67
N SER A 2 -48.92 -2.90 40.76
CA SER A 2 -49.76 -3.06 39.55
C SER A 2 -49.08 -4.01 38.54
N THR A 3 -49.87 -4.81 37.84
CA THR A 3 -49.38 -5.75 36.81
C THR A 3 -48.59 -5.06 35.70
N LYS A 4 -48.82 -3.76 35.49
CA LYS A 4 -48.06 -2.91 34.56
C LYS A 4 -46.62 -2.66 35.00
N ILE A 5 -46.37 -2.54 36.31
CA ILE A 5 -45.02 -2.32 36.86
C ILE A 5 -44.17 -3.59 36.69
N ILE A 6 -44.78 -4.77 36.85
CA ILE A 6 -44.10 -6.07 36.67
C ILE A 6 -43.63 -6.24 35.22
N GLY A 7 -44.45 -5.86 34.23
CA GLY A 7 -44.09 -5.93 32.82
C GLY A 7 -42.88 -5.06 32.46
N ILE A 8 -42.82 -3.83 32.97
CA ILE A 8 -41.69 -2.93 32.74
C ILE A 8 -40.39 -3.49 33.34
N LEU A 9 -40.47 -4.11 34.52
CA LEU A 9 -39.31 -4.66 35.22
C LEU A 9 -38.68 -5.83 34.44
N ILE A 10 -39.51 -6.69 33.83
CA ILE A 10 -39.06 -7.80 32.98
C ILE A 10 -38.33 -7.28 31.74
N ILE A 11 -38.83 -6.21 31.10
CA ILE A 11 -38.21 -5.61 29.92
C ILE A 11 -36.82 -5.04 30.25
N ILE A 12 -36.69 -4.35 31.40
CA ILE A 12 -35.41 -3.77 31.84
C ILE A 12 -34.38 -4.87 32.13
N ILE A 13 -34.78 -5.96 32.79
CA ILE A 13 -33.90 -7.10 33.05
C ILE A 13 -33.47 -7.76 31.73
N GLY A 14 -34.40 -7.93 30.78
CA GLY A 14 -34.10 -8.49 29.46
C GLY A 14 -33.09 -7.65 28.67
N LEU A 15 -33.28 -6.32 28.64
CA LEU A 15 -32.34 -5.39 28.00
C LEU A 15 -30.97 -5.39 28.67
N GLY A 16 -30.93 -5.43 30.01
CA GLY A 16 -29.68 -5.52 30.76
C GLY A 16 -28.90 -6.81 30.46
N GLY A 17 -29.60 -7.95 30.35
CA GLY A 17 -28.99 -9.22 29.95
C GLY A 17 -28.41 -9.18 28.53
N LEU A 18 -29.14 -8.57 27.60
CA LEU A 18 -28.69 -8.40 26.21
C LEU A 18 -27.43 -7.51 26.12
N PHE A 19 -27.40 -6.41 26.88
CA PHE A 19 -26.24 -5.54 26.97
C PHE A 19 -25.04 -6.25 27.60
N GLY A 20 -25.27 -7.03 28.66
CA GLY A 20 -24.22 -7.82 29.31
C GLY A 20 -23.61 -8.88 28.38
N ALA A 21 -24.44 -9.57 27.60
CA ALA A 21 -23.99 -10.54 26.61
C ALA A 21 -23.18 -9.88 25.48
N ALA A 22 -23.66 -8.75 24.95
CA ALA A 22 -22.93 -7.98 23.94
C ALA A 22 -21.58 -7.46 24.47
N TYR A 23 -21.55 -6.97 25.71
CA TYR A 23 -20.32 -6.53 26.37
C TYR A 23 -19.33 -7.68 26.57
N TYR A 24 -19.81 -8.87 26.95
CA TYR A 24 -18.97 -10.05 27.12
C TYR A 24 -18.31 -10.46 25.79
N VAL A 25 -19.07 -10.53 24.69
CA VAL A 25 -18.54 -10.84 23.36
C VAL A 25 -17.56 -9.77 22.88
N TYR A 26 -17.88 -8.49 23.09
CA TYR A 26 -16.97 -7.40 22.76
C TYR A 26 -15.66 -7.49 23.55
N ARG A 27 -15.72 -7.76 24.85
CA ARG A 27 -14.52 -7.94 25.67
C ARG A 27 -13.65 -9.07 25.14
N GLU A 28 -14.23 -10.24 24.85
CA GLU A 28 -13.46 -11.38 24.38
C GLU A 28 -12.84 -11.17 22.98
N MET A 29 -13.54 -10.43 22.11
CA MET A 29 -13.07 -10.17 20.75
C MET A 29 -11.96 -9.12 20.68
N TYR A 30 -11.95 -8.15 21.59
CA TYR A 30 -11.07 -6.98 21.52
C TYR A 30 -10.08 -6.85 22.69
N TYR A 31 -10.10 -7.75 23.67
CA TYR A 31 -9.11 -7.75 24.75
C TYR A 31 -7.80 -8.37 24.27
N VAL A 32 -6.84 -7.52 23.90
CA VAL A 32 -5.44 -7.91 23.74
C VAL A 32 -4.82 -7.88 25.14
N PRO A 33 -4.34 -9.02 25.69
CA PRO A 33 -3.67 -9.00 26.98
C PRO A 33 -2.41 -8.14 26.87
N ASP A 34 -2.22 -7.23 27.83
CA ASP A 34 -0.97 -6.49 27.98
C ASP A 34 0.14 -7.52 28.23
N GLU A 35 0.93 -7.84 27.21
CA GLU A 35 2.11 -8.68 27.39
C GLU A 35 3.06 -7.94 28.33
N PRO A 36 3.57 -8.60 29.38
CA PRO A 36 4.52 -7.97 30.28
C PRO A 36 5.75 -7.56 29.47
N VAL A 37 6.04 -6.26 29.47
CA VAL A 37 7.26 -5.71 28.88
C VAL A 37 8.45 -6.39 29.55
N VAL A 38 9.12 -7.27 28.83
CA VAL A 38 10.39 -7.86 29.26
C VAL A 38 11.41 -6.72 29.23
N LEU A 39 11.72 -6.19 30.41
CA LEU A 39 12.85 -5.29 30.59
C LEU A 39 14.12 -6.13 30.40
N ILE A 40 14.72 -6.04 29.21
CA ILE A 40 16.01 -6.63 28.93
C ILE A 40 17.04 -5.81 29.72
N ASP A 41 17.61 -6.41 30.76
CA ASP A 41 18.70 -5.85 31.54
C ASP A 41 19.95 -5.76 30.65
N GLN A 42 20.22 -4.56 30.13
CA GLN A 42 21.45 -4.27 29.39
C GLN A 42 22.57 -3.99 30.39
N THR A 43 23.16 -5.06 30.94
CA THR A 43 24.49 -4.99 31.57
C THR A 43 25.29 -6.23 31.21
N GLU A 44 25.91 -6.20 30.03
CA GLU A 44 27.14 -6.93 29.75
C GLU A 44 27.89 -6.13 28.67
N GLU A 45 28.83 -5.30 29.11
CA GLU A 45 29.84 -4.68 28.26
C GLU A 45 30.81 -5.80 27.83
N GLU A 46 30.59 -6.36 26.65
CA GLU A 46 31.60 -7.18 25.98
C GLU A 46 32.52 -6.25 25.17
N GLU A 47 33.76 -6.12 25.63
CA GLU A 47 34.83 -5.36 25.01
C GLU A 47 35.24 -6.04 23.69
N ILE A 48 34.67 -5.59 22.56
CA ILE A 48 35.07 -6.05 21.23
C ILE A 48 36.29 -5.24 20.77
N GLU A 49 37.42 -5.94 20.66
CA GLU A 49 38.67 -5.49 20.06
C GLU A 49 38.45 -5.15 18.57
N VAL A 50 38.61 -3.88 18.23
CA VAL A 50 38.43 -3.36 16.86
C VAL A 50 39.64 -3.75 16.00
N GLU A 51 39.51 -4.84 15.25
CA GLU A 51 40.39 -5.14 14.13
C GLU A 51 40.03 -4.23 12.94
N LYS A 52 41.01 -3.43 12.49
CA LYS A 52 40.86 -2.49 11.38
C LYS A 52 40.72 -3.26 10.05
N GLU A 53 39.48 -3.40 9.57
CA GLU A 53 39.25 -3.71 8.16
C GLU A 53 39.31 -2.43 7.31
N GLU A 54 40.24 -2.42 6.36
CA GLU A 54 40.37 -1.40 5.32
C GLU A 54 39.11 -1.35 4.46
N THR A 55 38.60 -0.13 4.27
CA THR A 55 37.45 0.18 3.43
C THR A 55 37.74 -0.12 1.97
N ILE A 56 37.21 -1.24 1.45
CA ILE A 56 37.20 -1.53 0.01
C ILE A 56 36.01 -0.81 -0.62
N ILE A 57 36.28 0.36 -1.21
CA ILE A 57 35.34 1.08 -2.08
C ILE A 57 35.10 0.23 -3.35
N PRO A 58 33.85 -0.08 -3.74
CA PRO A 58 33.59 -0.69 -5.03
C PRO A 58 33.83 0.32 -6.16
N LYS A 59 34.98 0.20 -6.83
CA LYS A 59 35.23 0.79 -8.16
C LYS A 59 34.41 0.03 -9.20
N ASN A 60 33.25 0.57 -9.58
CA ASN A 60 32.54 0.09 -10.75
C ASN A 60 33.07 0.74 -12.03
N ASN A 61 33.65 -0.14 -12.85
CA ASN A 61 33.92 -0.06 -14.28
C ASN A 61 33.20 1.05 -15.06
N LEU A 62 33.99 2.02 -15.50
CA LEU A 62 33.74 2.79 -16.71
C LEU A 62 33.99 1.89 -17.93
N LEU A 63 32.94 1.38 -18.55
CA LEU A 63 33.04 0.85 -19.90
C LEU A 63 32.84 1.99 -20.91
N ASN A 64 33.95 2.34 -21.56
CA ASN A 64 34.05 3.14 -22.77
C ASN A 64 32.95 2.81 -23.77
N ILE A 65 32.12 3.81 -24.11
CA ILE A 65 31.36 3.82 -25.35
C ILE A 65 32.06 4.82 -26.29
N PRO A 66 32.68 4.37 -27.40
CA PRO A 66 33.25 5.29 -28.37
C PRO A 66 32.14 6.01 -29.14
N VAL A 67 32.17 7.33 -29.06
CA VAL A 67 31.46 8.25 -29.97
C VAL A 67 32.05 8.07 -31.36
N LYS A 68 31.21 7.66 -32.33
CA LYS A 68 31.48 7.88 -33.76
C LYS A 68 30.27 8.55 -34.40
N THR A 69 30.45 9.83 -34.70
CA THR A 69 29.63 10.63 -35.61
C THR A 69 29.90 10.18 -37.05
N GLU A 70 28.88 9.72 -37.77
CA GLU A 70 28.81 9.85 -39.24
C GLU A 70 27.37 10.13 -39.66
N GLU A 71 27.24 11.11 -40.55
CA GLU A 71 26.02 11.64 -41.15
C GLU A 71 25.46 10.71 -42.24
N GLY A 72 24.13 10.75 -42.42
CA GLY A 72 23.47 10.58 -43.72
C GLY A 72 23.24 9.16 -44.23
N SER A 73 21.97 8.72 -44.24
CA SER A 73 21.21 8.52 -45.49
C SER A 73 19.81 8.00 -45.18
N THR A 74 18.83 8.73 -45.70
CA THR A 74 17.42 8.40 -45.81
C THR A 74 17.14 7.15 -46.65
N GLU A 75 15.98 6.55 -46.34
CA GLU A 75 15.22 5.54 -47.09
C GLU A 75 15.53 4.06 -46.84
N LYS A 76 14.42 3.34 -46.59
CA LYS A 76 14.21 1.91 -46.80
C LYS A 76 14.27 0.97 -45.58
N ILE A 77 13.39 1.17 -44.60
CA ILE A 77 12.85 0.06 -43.78
C ILE A 77 11.37 0.33 -43.46
N LEU A 78 10.50 0.18 -44.46
CA LEU A 78 9.07 -0.02 -44.28
C LEU A 78 8.73 -1.33 -44.97
N GLU A 79 8.80 -2.44 -44.23
CA GLU A 79 8.13 -3.73 -44.50
C GLU A 79 8.78 -4.82 -43.65
N ARG A 80 8.26 -5.06 -42.43
CA ARG A 80 8.30 -6.35 -41.72
C ARG A 80 7.54 -6.26 -40.39
N GLN A 81 6.22 -6.09 -40.49
CA GLN A 81 5.31 -6.49 -39.42
C GLN A 81 4.18 -7.32 -40.05
N LYS A 82 4.45 -8.60 -40.22
CA LYS A 82 3.42 -9.64 -40.28
C LYS A 82 3.96 -10.84 -39.48
N GLU A 83 3.08 -11.34 -38.63
CA GLU A 83 3.08 -12.70 -38.07
C GLU A 83 3.98 -12.99 -36.84
N SER A 84 3.40 -12.80 -35.65
CA SER A 84 3.19 -13.91 -34.71
C SER A 84 2.13 -13.51 -33.67
N VAL A 85 0.91 -13.98 -33.89
CA VAL A 85 -0.14 -13.99 -32.86
C VAL A 85 0.01 -15.30 -32.11
N VAL A 86 0.61 -15.24 -30.92
CA VAL A 86 0.57 -16.32 -29.94
C VAL A 86 -0.62 -16.05 -29.04
N ILE A 87 -1.71 -16.79 -29.26
CA ILE A 87 -2.87 -16.81 -28.38
C ILE A 87 -2.45 -17.54 -27.10
N SER A 88 -2.10 -16.78 -26.07
CA SER A 88 -2.01 -17.30 -24.71
C SER A 88 -3.42 -17.31 -24.13
N ALA A 89 -4.01 -18.49 -24.01
CA ALA A 89 -5.29 -18.68 -23.35
C ALA A 89 -5.14 -18.46 -21.84
N LYS A 90 -5.39 -17.21 -21.40
CA LYS A 90 -5.69 -16.92 -19.99
C LYS A 90 -7.16 -17.29 -19.77
N ASP A 91 -7.35 -18.49 -19.25
CA ASP A 91 -8.62 -18.99 -18.73
C ASP A 91 -9.10 -18.02 -17.65
N SER A 92 -10.11 -17.19 -17.95
CA SER A 92 -10.72 -16.31 -16.95
C SER A 92 -12.24 -16.36 -17.09
N ASN A 93 -12.87 -17.02 -16.13
CA ASN A 93 -14.22 -16.69 -15.68
C ASN A 93 -14.20 -15.26 -15.13
N GLN A 94 -14.11 -14.25 -16.00
CA GLN A 94 -14.39 -12.87 -15.65
C GLN A 94 -15.88 -12.65 -15.87
N GLU A 95 -16.62 -12.51 -14.78
CA GLU A 95 -17.94 -11.87 -14.85
C GLU A 95 -17.73 -10.44 -15.36
N GLU A 96 -18.45 -10.05 -16.41
CA GLU A 96 -18.37 -8.70 -16.97
C GLU A 96 -18.81 -7.69 -15.89
N SER A 97 -17.86 -6.90 -15.42
CA SER A 97 -18.15 -5.75 -14.58
C SER A 97 -18.97 -4.72 -15.34
N THR A 98 -19.79 -3.97 -14.61
CA THR A 98 -20.44 -2.82 -15.24
C THR A 98 -19.37 -1.79 -15.60
N PRO A 99 -19.33 -1.25 -16.84
CA PRO A 99 -18.29 -0.31 -17.27
C PRO A 99 -18.15 0.93 -16.36
N LEU A 100 -19.21 1.29 -15.64
CA LEU A 100 -19.22 2.40 -14.68
C LEU A 100 -18.42 2.07 -13.41
N VAL A 101 -18.63 0.89 -12.81
CA VAL A 101 -17.92 0.47 -11.60
C VAL A 101 -16.43 0.34 -11.89
N GLU A 102 -16.07 -0.31 -12.99
CA GLU A 102 -14.68 -0.47 -13.40
C GLU A 102 -13.97 0.89 -13.55
N SER A 103 -14.59 1.85 -14.26
CA SER A 103 -14.01 3.18 -14.46
C SER A 103 -13.82 3.93 -13.13
N GLN A 104 -14.77 3.81 -12.20
CA GLN A 104 -14.67 4.42 -10.87
C GLN A 104 -13.53 3.80 -10.04
N LEU A 105 -13.39 2.47 -10.07
CA LEU A 105 -12.32 1.78 -9.35
C LEU A 105 -10.94 2.08 -9.94
N LYS A 106 -10.80 2.15 -11.27
CA LYS A 106 -9.54 2.58 -11.92
C LYS A 106 -9.12 3.98 -11.47
N ARG A 107 -10.04 4.95 -11.47
CA ARG A 107 -9.75 6.31 -10.98
C ARG A 107 -9.38 6.34 -9.51
N THR A 108 -10.08 5.55 -8.69
CA THR A 108 -9.78 5.43 -7.26
C THR A 108 -8.40 4.82 -7.03
N ALA A 109 -8.04 3.77 -7.76
CA ALA A 109 -6.74 3.11 -7.68
C ALA A 109 -5.61 4.07 -8.04
N ALA A 110 -5.76 4.82 -9.14
CA ALA A 110 -4.78 5.84 -9.55
C ALA A 110 -4.57 6.90 -8.45
N LEU A 111 -5.66 7.54 -8.00
CA LEU A 111 -5.59 8.58 -6.95
C LEU A 111 -5.07 8.05 -5.61
N PHE A 112 -5.37 6.79 -5.30
CA PHE A 112 -4.87 6.12 -4.12
C PHE A 112 -3.36 5.92 -4.22
N ILE A 113 -2.86 5.36 -5.34
CA ILE A 113 -1.42 5.11 -5.55
C ILE A 113 -0.61 6.40 -5.63
N GLU A 114 -1.14 7.46 -6.24
CA GLU A 114 -0.47 8.77 -6.26
C GLU A 114 -0.23 9.31 -4.86
N ARG A 115 -1.25 9.26 -3.99
CA ARG A 115 -1.11 9.68 -2.58
C ARG A 115 -0.26 8.69 -1.80
N PHE A 116 -0.59 7.41 -1.84
CA PHE A 116 0.05 6.34 -1.07
C PHE A 116 1.56 6.30 -1.34
N GLY A 117 1.94 6.39 -2.61
CA GLY A 117 3.32 6.36 -3.05
C GLY A 117 4.07 7.68 -2.92
N SER A 118 3.39 8.81 -2.73
CA SER A 118 4.04 10.09 -2.48
C SER A 118 4.35 10.22 -0.99
N TYR A 119 5.61 10.39 -0.64
CA TYR A 119 6.09 10.35 0.75
C TYR A 119 7.07 11.50 1.02
N SER A 120 7.16 11.94 2.26
CA SER A 120 8.28 12.74 2.74
C SER A 120 8.57 12.39 4.18
N ASN A 121 9.85 12.37 4.57
CA ASN A 121 10.23 12.18 5.96
C ASN A 121 9.69 13.29 6.90
N GLN A 122 9.35 14.46 6.35
CA GLN A 122 8.80 15.60 7.10
C GLN A 122 7.27 15.65 7.14
N SER A 123 6.54 14.76 6.44
CA SER A 123 5.08 14.83 6.34
C SER A 123 4.30 14.10 7.44
N ASN A 124 4.99 13.41 8.36
CA ASN A 124 4.34 12.63 9.42
C ASN A 124 3.34 11.58 8.89
N PHE A 125 3.70 10.92 7.79
CA PHE A 125 2.90 9.89 7.12
C PHE A 125 1.49 10.35 6.72
N SER A 126 1.28 11.64 6.44
CA SER A 126 0.00 12.16 5.98
C SER A 126 -0.51 11.45 4.72
N ASN A 127 0.42 11.02 3.86
CA ASN A 127 0.15 10.23 2.66
C ASN A 127 -0.58 8.90 2.93
N ILE A 128 -0.45 8.35 4.14
CA ILE A 128 -1.13 7.14 4.59
C ILE A 128 -2.40 7.51 5.38
N SER A 129 -2.32 8.45 6.33
CA SER A 129 -3.47 8.79 7.19
C SER A 129 -4.65 9.38 6.41
N ASP A 130 -4.38 10.20 5.40
CA ASP A 130 -5.42 10.87 4.60
C ASP A 130 -6.18 9.89 3.71
N LEU A 131 -5.62 8.71 3.47
CA LEU A 131 -6.22 7.67 2.65
C LEU A 131 -7.20 6.76 3.40
N LYS A 132 -7.28 6.86 4.73
CA LYS A 132 -8.13 5.97 5.55
C LYS A 132 -9.60 5.94 5.15
N ILE A 133 -10.13 7.02 4.57
CA ILE A 133 -11.51 7.04 4.06
C ILE A 133 -11.74 6.06 2.90
N TYR A 134 -10.70 5.77 2.11
CA TYR A 134 -10.74 4.82 1.00
C TYR A 134 -10.43 3.38 1.43
N MET A 135 -9.83 3.20 2.60
CA MET A 135 -9.39 1.90 3.10
C MET A 135 -10.54 1.09 3.70
N SER A 136 -10.45 -0.23 3.53
CA SER A 136 -11.24 -1.22 4.29
C SER A 136 -10.82 -1.19 5.75
N GLU A 137 -11.60 -1.81 6.62
CA GLU A 137 -11.25 -1.82 8.04
C GLU A 137 -9.90 -2.50 8.29
N GLY A 138 -9.62 -3.62 7.63
CA GLY A 138 -8.33 -4.31 7.73
C GLY A 138 -7.16 -3.46 7.25
N MET A 139 -7.33 -2.70 6.16
CA MET A 139 -6.26 -1.83 5.68
C MET A 139 -6.04 -0.60 6.57
N LYS A 140 -7.07 -0.10 7.26
CA LYS A 140 -6.90 0.97 8.26
C LYS A 140 -6.06 0.50 9.45
N VAL A 141 -6.32 -0.71 9.95
CA VAL A 141 -5.49 -1.31 11.02
C VAL A 141 -4.05 -1.43 10.57
N TRP A 142 -3.79 -1.94 9.36
CA TRP A 142 -2.45 -1.97 8.79
C TRP A 142 -1.82 -0.58 8.70
N ALA A 143 -2.58 0.43 8.27
CA ALA A 143 -2.11 1.80 8.14
C ALA A 143 -1.74 2.40 9.51
N ASP A 144 -2.54 2.17 10.53
CA ASP A 144 -2.26 2.59 11.91
C ASP A 144 -0.99 1.95 12.45
N ASP A 145 -0.84 0.64 12.28
CA ASP A 145 0.37 -0.09 12.68
C ASP A 145 1.60 0.40 11.93
N PHE A 146 1.48 0.64 10.61
CA PHE A 146 2.57 1.13 9.79
C PHE A 146 3.04 2.51 10.27
N VAL A 147 2.09 3.45 10.49
CA VAL A 147 2.43 4.79 10.97
C VAL A 147 3.05 4.70 12.37
N GLN A 148 2.46 3.94 13.30
CA GLN A 148 3.00 3.81 14.65
C GLN A 148 4.44 3.28 14.65
N LYS A 149 4.71 2.21 13.90
CA LYS A 149 6.04 1.57 13.83
C LYS A 149 7.10 2.47 13.20
N ASN A 150 6.74 3.27 12.19
CA ASN A 150 7.70 4.08 11.44
C ASN A 150 7.80 5.54 11.93
N ASN A 151 7.00 5.95 12.92
CA ASN A 151 7.04 7.30 13.47
C ASN A 151 8.09 7.48 14.57
N VAL A 152 8.68 6.40 15.07
CA VAL A 152 9.75 6.41 16.06
C VAL A 152 11.09 6.75 15.37
N ASP A 153 11.88 7.64 15.97
CA ASP A 153 13.25 7.99 15.55
C ASP A 153 13.42 8.47 14.09
N ARG A 154 12.44 9.23 13.57
CA ARG A 154 12.56 9.81 12.23
C ARG A 154 13.62 10.90 12.16
N ASP A 155 14.62 10.70 11.30
CA ASP A 155 15.53 11.76 10.89
C ASP A 155 14.80 12.73 9.94
N VAL A 156 14.60 13.94 10.42
CA VAL A 156 14.00 15.05 9.67
C VAL A 156 15.00 16.15 9.35
N SER A 157 16.29 15.94 9.68
CA SER A 157 17.36 16.93 9.50
C SER A 157 17.64 17.22 8.04
N THR A 158 17.60 16.18 7.20
CA THR A 158 17.77 16.28 5.75
C THR A 158 16.48 15.89 5.06
N TYR A 159 15.95 16.76 4.20
CA TYR A 159 14.73 16.45 3.47
C TYR A 159 14.94 15.27 2.52
N TYR A 160 14.01 14.32 2.54
CA TYR A 160 13.84 13.30 1.52
C TYR A 160 12.34 13.11 1.23
N GLY A 161 12.00 12.94 -0.03
CA GLY A 161 10.65 12.69 -0.46
C GLY A 161 10.58 11.97 -1.80
N ILE A 162 9.41 11.39 -2.06
CA ILE A 162 9.06 10.73 -3.30
C ILE A 162 7.75 11.36 -3.79
N THR A 163 7.69 11.70 -5.07
CA THR A 163 6.45 12.07 -5.75
C THR A 163 6.05 10.95 -6.70
N THR A 164 4.79 10.54 -6.67
CA THR A 164 4.25 9.49 -7.55
C THR A 164 3.18 10.05 -8.48
N LYS A 165 3.24 9.67 -9.75
CA LYS A 165 2.23 9.97 -10.77
C LYS A 165 1.72 8.68 -11.40
N ALA A 166 0.41 8.47 -11.41
CA ALA A 166 -0.18 7.31 -12.10
C ALA A 166 -0.15 7.54 -13.63
N ILE A 167 0.21 6.51 -14.38
CA ILE A 167 0.37 6.54 -15.84
C ILE A 167 -0.74 5.74 -16.53
N SER A 168 -0.98 4.51 -16.07
CA SER A 168 -2.02 3.62 -16.59
C SER A 168 -2.67 2.79 -15.47
N GLN A 169 -3.84 2.22 -15.76
CA GLN A 169 -4.58 1.34 -14.85
C GLN A 169 -5.17 0.17 -15.64
N ASP A 170 -4.75 -1.04 -15.30
CA ASP A 170 -5.18 -2.27 -15.94
C ASP A 170 -5.91 -3.17 -14.94
N VAL A 171 -7.06 -3.73 -15.34
CA VAL A 171 -7.84 -4.63 -14.48
C VAL A 171 -7.25 -6.02 -14.59
N GLU A 172 -6.63 -6.48 -13.51
CA GLU A 172 -6.07 -7.84 -13.44
C GLU A 172 -7.14 -8.87 -13.11
N PHE A 173 -8.09 -8.50 -12.26
CA PHE A 173 -9.14 -9.39 -11.78
C PHE A 173 -10.39 -8.60 -11.39
N ILE A 174 -11.55 -9.15 -11.73
CA ILE A 174 -12.84 -8.62 -11.31
C ILE A 174 -13.81 -9.76 -11.01
N ASP A 175 -14.40 -9.68 -9.83
CA ASP A 175 -15.49 -10.52 -9.35
C ASP A 175 -16.42 -9.63 -8.52
N GLU A 176 -17.34 -8.96 -9.21
CA GLU A 176 -18.28 -8.02 -8.57
C GLU A 176 -19.23 -8.75 -7.61
N SER A 177 -19.60 -10.00 -7.91
CA SER A 177 -20.53 -10.78 -7.10
C SER A 177 -19.91 -11.23 -5.79
N ALA A 178 -18.62 -11.63 -5.79
CA ALA A 178 -17.85 -11.88 -4.57
C ALA A 178 -17.34 -10.59 -3.92
N GLY A 179 -17.47 -9.44 -4.58
CA GLY A 179 -17.04 -8.15 -4.07
C GLY A 179 -15.52 -8.00 -4.03
N ASN A 180 -14.79 -8.48 -5.04
CA ASN A 180 -13.33 -8.41 -5.13
C ASN A 180 -12.87 -7.87 -6.49
N VAL A 181 -11.97 -6.90 -6.49
CA VAL A 181 -11.36 -6.34 -7.72
C VAL A 181 -9.88 -6.11 -7.50
N SER A 182 -9.05 -6.38 -8.52
CA SER A 182 -7.62 -6.06 -8.51
C SER A 182 -7.27 -5.23 -9.74
N ILE A 183 -6.58 -4.11 -9.50
CA ILE A 183 -6.15 -3.17 -10.54
C ILE A 183 -4.64 -2.98 -10.41
N LEU A 184 -3.93 -3.22 -11.50
CA LEU A 184 -2.51 -2.89 -11.63
C LEU A 184 -2.39 -1.44 -12.06
N VAL A 185 -1.61 -0.65 -11.31
CA VAL A 185 -1.36 0.76 -11.60
C VAL A 185 0.11 0.93 -11.93
N THR A 186 0.42 1.26 -13.19
CA THR A 186 1.77 1.69 -13.56
C THR A 186 1.95 3.15 -13.17
N SER A 187 3.06 3.47 -12.51
CA SER A 187 3.37 4.80 -12.01
C SER A 187 4.77 5.24 -12.38
N LEU A 188 4.97 6.56 -12.45
CA LEU A 188 6.28 7.21 -12.50
C LEU A 188 6.56 7.81 -11.13
N ARG A 189 7.66 7.40 -10.51
CA ARG A 189 8.10 7.87 -9.19
C ARG A 189 9.35 8.72 -9.36
N ARG A 190 9.43 9.82 -8.63
CA ARG A 190 10.60 10.71 -8.59
C ARG A 190 11.02 10.92 -7.15
N GLU A 191 12.30 10.71 -6.88
CA GLU A 191 12.90 10.98 -5.58
C GLU A 191 13.45 12.42 -5.55
N THR A 192 13.42 13.03 -4.37
CA THR A 192 13.93 14.39 -4.15
C THR A 192 14.49 14.48 -2.74
N GLY A 193 15.71 15.01 -2.56
CA GLY A 193 16.29 15.23 -1.23
C GLY A 193 17.78 14.98 -1.12
N GLY A 194 18.37 15.38 0.02
CA GLY A 194 19.78 15.16 0.37
C GLY A 194 20.82 15.72 -0.62
N ASP A 195 21.94 15.01 -0.73
CA ASP A 195 23.06 15.24 -1.68
C ASP A 195 22.79 14.65 -3.08
N LEU A 196 21.52 14.32 -3.41
CA LEU A 196 21.18 13.86 -4.75
C LEU A 196 21.56 14.95 -5.76
N SER A 197 22.65 14.73 -6.49
CA SER A 197 23.09 15.63 -7.55
C SER A 197 22.12 15.63 -8.74
N GLU A 198 21.25 14.62 -8.84
CA GLU A 198 20.27 14.44 -9.90
C GLU A 198 18.93 13.87 -9.39
N ASP A 199 17.82 14.31 -10.01
CA ASP A 199 16.48 13.77 -9.80
C ASP A 199 16.41 12.32 -10.31
N ASN A 200 16.37 11.34 -9.41
CA ASN A 200 16.15 9.94 -9.78
C ASN A 200 14.66 9.71 -10.11
N SER A 201 14.36 9.25 -11.33
CA SER A 201 13.00 8.95 -11.78
C SER A 201 12.91 7.53 -12.33
N PHE A 202 11.91 6.76 -11.89
CA PHE A 202 11.74 5.36 -12.28
C PHE A 202 10.27 4.97 -12.41
N TYR A 203 9.99 4.00 -13.28
CA TYR A 203 8.68 3.39 -13.38
C TYR A 203 8.53 2.28 -12.35
N GLN A 204 7.36 2.20 -11.73
CA GLN A 204 7.02 1.10 -10.81
C GLN A 204 5.53 0.80 -10.87
N GLU A 205 5.19 -0.48 -10.78
CA GLU A 205 3.81 -0.93 -10.76
C GLU A 205 3.34 -1.18 -9.33
N ALA A 206 2.05 -0.97 -9.09
CA ALA A 206 1.40 -1.28 -7.83
C ALA A 206 0.11 -2.06 -8.06
N LEU A 207 -0.03 -3.20 -7.38
CA LEU A 207 -1.26 -3.96 -7.36
C LEU A 207 -2.18 -3.44 -6.25
N VAL A 208 -3.28 -2.81 -6.64
CA VAL A 208 -4.34 -2.33 -5.74
C VAL A 208 -5.47 -3.34 -5.70
N ARG A 209 -5.81 -3.83 -4.52
CA ARG A 209 -6.95 -4.71 -4.32
C ARG A 209 -8.08 -3.96 -3.64
N PHE A 210 -9.30 -4.21 -4.10
CA PHE A 210 -10.54 -3.70 -3.54
C PHE A 210 -11.39 -4.83 -2.99
N VAL A 211 -12.14 -4.52 -1.93
CA VAL A 211 -13.20 -5.36 -1.37
C VAL A 211 -14.48 -4.55 -1.24
N LEU A 212 -15.63 -5.17 -1.47
CA LEU A 212 -16.93 -4.57 -1.20
C LEU A 212 -17.25 -4.71 0.30
N GLU A 213 -17.13 -3.61 1.05
CA GLU A 213 -17.38 -3.57 2.49
C GLU A 213 -18.59 -2.69 2.78
N LYS A 214 -19.64 -3.27 3.38
CA LYS A 214 -20.88 -2.55 3.75
C LYS A 214 -21.51 -1.79 2.56
N GLY A 215 -21.42 -2.35 1.36
CA GLY A 215 -21.97 -1.75 0.14
C GLY A 215 -21.08 -0.68 -0.51
N PHE A 216 -19.86 -0.47 -0.01
CA PHE A 216 -18.89 0.46 -0.59
C PHE A 216 -17.61 -0.27 -0.97
N TRP A 217 -17.09 0.02 -2.16
CA TRP A 217 -15.77 -0.45 -2.55
C TRP A 217 -14.69 0.24 -1.73
N LYS A 218 -13.83 -0.55 -1.11
CA LYS A 218 -12.75 -0.11 -0.24
C LYS A 218 -11.44 -0.76 -0.66
N VAL A 219 -10.33 -0.04 -0.54
CA VAL A 219 -9.00 -0.59 -0.77
C VAL A 219 -8.65 -1.54 0.37
N SER A 220 -8.36 -2.79 0.03
CA SER A 220 -7.94 -3.83 0.97
C SER A 220 -6.43 -3.96 1.05
N SER A 221 -5.71 -3.65 -0.03
CA SER A 221 -4.25 -3.59 -0.04
C SER A 221 -3.72 -2.81 -1.24
N ALA A 222 -2.49 -2.33 -1.13
CA ALA A 222 -1.71 -1.76 -2.23
C ALA A 222 -0.26 -2.23 -2.08
N ASN A 223 0.26 -2.94 -3.09
CA ASN A 223 1.59 -3.55 -3.03
C ASN A 223 2.40 -3.22 -4.28
N TRP A 224 3.58 -2.63 -4.11
CA TRP A 224 4.53 -2.42 -5.19
C TRP A 224 5.02 -3.76 -5.77
N GLN A 225 5.25 -3.81 -7.08
CA GLN A 225 5.79 -4.96 -7.81
C GLN A 225 7.26 -4.73 -8.21
#